data_AF-A0A1V4UQB1-F1
#
_entry.id   AF-A0A1V4UQB1-F1
#
_cell.length_a   1.000
_cell.length_b   1.000
_cell.length_c   1.000
_cell.angle_alpha   90.00
_cell.angle_beta   90.00
_cell.angle_gamma   90.00
#
_symmetry.space_group_name_H-M   'P 1'
#
loop_
_entity.id
_entity.type
_entity.pdbx_description
1 polymer ?
#
loop_
_entity_poly.entity_id
_entity_poly.type
_entity_poly.pdbx_seq_one_letter_code
_entity_poly.pdbx_strand_id
1 'polypeptide(L)'
;MSKIRTFFLIGLLVLFIGVVIGVIGMFVPDTTMLASSQFFLIVSMIIMLWGYVITLDNIDKNVARNVELMESLLNTMGKGQK
;
A
#
# COMPACT_ATOMS: atom_id res chain seq x y z
N MET A 1 -11.27 -3.13 -9.87
CA MET A 1 -10.06 -2.43 -9.40
C MET A 1 -9.14 -3.41 -8.67
N SER A 2 -7.82 -3.30 -8.80
CA SER A 2 -6.87 -4.14 -8.05
C SER A 2 -7.08 -3.95 -6.54
N LYS A 3 -7.11 -5.04 -5.75
CA LYS A 3 -7.29 -5.00 -4.28
C LYS A 3 -6.30 -4.04 -3.62
N ILE A 4 -5.08 -3.94 -4.15
CA ILE A 4 -4.02 -3.03 -3.70
C ILE A 4 -4.46 -1.55 -3.81
N ARG A 5 -5.06 -1.16 -4.94
CA ARG A 5 -5.53 0.23 -5.15
C ARG A 5 -6.60 0.60 -4.13
N THR A 6 -7.45 -0.34 -3.74
CA THR A 6 -8.52 -0.10 -2.77
C THR A 6 -7.97 0.17 -1.37
N PHE A 7 -7.03 -0.64 -0.88
CA PHE A 7 -6.44 -0.43 0.45
C PHE A 7 -5.65 0.89 0.52
N PHE A 8 -4.94 1.23 -0.54
CA PHE A 8 -4.23 2.50 -0.63
C PHE A 8 -5.19 3.70 -0.63
N LEU A 9 -6.28 3.63 -1.40
CA LEU A 9 -7.33 4.66 -1.42
C LEU A 9 -8.00 4.84 -0.06
N ILE A 10 -8.31 3.74 0.64
CA ILE A 10 -8.89 3.80 1.99
C ILE A 10 -7.91 4.46 2.98
N GLY A 11 -6.64 4.05 2.96
CA GLY A 11 -5.61 4.65 3.81
C GLY A 11 -5.44 6.15 3.58
N LEU A 12 -5.49 6.58 2.30
CA LEU A 12 -5.44 7.99 1.91
C LEU A 12 -6.66 8.78 2.40
N LEU A 13 -7.86 8.19 2.32
CA LEU A 13 -9.11 8.81 2.77
C LEU A 13 -9.09 9.01 4.29
N VAL A 14 -8.63 8.01 5.05
CA VAL A 14 -8.46 8.08 6.51
C VAL A 14 -7.40 9.13 6.88
N LEU A 15 -6.29 9.19 6.13
CA LEU A 15 -5.27 10.22 6.32
C LEU A 15 -5.86 11.62 6.17
N PHE A 16 -6.62 11.83 5.10
CA PHE A 16 -7.25 13.12 4.80
C PHE A 16 -8.17 13.56 5.93
N ILE A 17 -8.99 12.65 6.47
CA ILE A 17 -9.84 12.94 7.63
C ILE A 17 -9.00 13.33 8.85
N GLY A 18 -7.93 12.59 9.15
CA GLY A 18 -7.02 12.91 10.26
C GLY A 18 -6.38 14.29 10.13
N VAL A 19 -5.96 14.66 8.91
CA VAL A 19 -5.40 16.00 8.63
C VAL A 19 -6.45 17.08 8.82
N VAL A 20 -7.67 16.91 8.31
CA VAL A 20 -8.76 17.89 8.47
C VAL A 20 -9.08 18.11 9.95
N ILE A 21 -9.22 17.03 10.73
CA ILE A 21 -9.47 17.13 12.17
C ILE A 21 -8.30 17.81 12.89
N GLY A 22 -7.06 17.48 12.54
CA GLY A 22 -5.87 18.11 13.13
C GLY A 22 -5.81 19.61 12.85
N VAL A 23 -6.09 20.03 11.60
CA VAL A 23 -6.15 21.44 11.21
C VAL A 23 -7.25 22.17 11.98
N ILE A 24 -8.46 21.60 12.07
CA ILE A 24 -9.56 22.20 12.85
C ILE A 24 -9.17 22.31 14.33
N GLY A 25 -8.55 21.28 14.91
CA GLY A 25 -8.07 21.27 16.30
C GLY A 25 -6.96 22.28 16.61
N MET A 26 -6.27 22.80 15.59
CA MET A 26 -5.33 23.92 15.78
C MET A 26 -6.05 25.28 15.91
N PHE A 27 -7.20 25.45 15.25
CA PHE A 27 -8.00 26.68 15.33
C PHE A 27 -8.98 26.68 16.50
N VAL A 28 -9.45 25.50 16.90
CA VAL A 28 -10.31 25.28 18.06
C VAL A 28 -9.52 24.44 19.06
N PRO A 29 -8.91 25.06 20.10
CA PRO A 29 -8.03 24.35 21.02
C PRO A 29 -8.83 23.46 21.96
N ASP A 30 -9.24 22.31 21.43
CA ASP A 30 -9.82 21.20 22.15
C ASP A 30 -8.80 20.05 22.14
N THR A 31 -8.31 19.69 23.33
CA THR A 31 -7.32 18.62 23.51
C THR A 31 -7.82 17.28 22.99
N THR A 32 -9.14 17.07 22.99
CA THR A 32 -9.81 15.88 22.48
C THR A 32 -9.70 15.80 20.94
N MET A 33 -9.79 16.92 20.24
CA MET A 33 -9.65 16.98 18.78
C MET A 33 -8.23 16.66 18.33
N LEU A 34 -7.21 17.23 19.00
CA LEU A 34 -5.81 16.92 18.72
C LEU A 34 -5.50 15.43 18.96
N ALA A 35 -5.97 14.85 20.07
CA ALA A 35 -5.81 13.43 20.35
C ALA A 35 -6.49 12.55 19.28
N SER A 36 -7.69 12.92 18.84
CA SER A 36 -8.39 12.18 17.78
C SER A 36 -7.65 12.24 16.43
N SER A 37 -7.04 13.38 16.08
CA SER A 37 -6.22 13.48 14.85
C SER A 37 -5.01 12.54 14.88
N GLN A 38 -4.34 12.43 16.04
CA GLN A 38 -3.21 11.52 16.22
C GLN A 38 -3.65 10.07 16.08
N PHE A 39 -4.81 9.72 16.62
CA PHE A 39 -5.40 8.39 16.44
C PHE A 39 -5.66 8.07 14.96
N PHE A 40 -6.29 8.98 14.21
CA PHE A 40 -6.54 8.79 12.78
C PHE A 40 -5.25 8.67 11.95
N LEU A 41 -4.20 9.42 12.31
CA LEU A 41 -2.88 9.30 11.67
C LEU A 41 -2.28 7.91 11.90
N ILE A 42 -2.30 7.40 13.13
CA ILE A 42 -1.79 6.05 13.47
C ILE A 42 -2.56 4.99 12.68
N VAL A 43 -3.90 5.07 12.68
CA VAL A 43 -4.75 4.13 11.95
C VAL A 43 -4.45 4.16 10.44
N SER A 44 -4.26 5.36 9.87
CA SER A 44 -3.88 5.51 8.47
C SER A 44 -2.54 4.84 8.16
N MET A 45 -1.52 5.04 9.02
CA MET A 45 -0.21 4.40 8.85
C MET A 45 -0.31 2.86 8.86
N ILE A 46 -1.11 2.29 9.78
CA ILE A 46 -1.33 0.84 9.86
C ILE A 46 -1.96 0.31 8.57
N ILE A 47 -3.01 0.98 8.06
CA ILE A 47 -3.70 0.58 6.83
C ILE A 47 -2.75 0.65 5.62
N MET A 48 -1.92 1.70 5.53
CA MET A 48 -0.95 1.86 4.45
C MET A 48 0.15 0.78 4.50
N LEU A 49 0.69 0.48 5.69
CA LEU A 49 1.64 -0.60 5.90
C LEU A 49 1.08 -1.95 5.46
N TRP A 50 -0.18 -2.23 5.81
CA TRP A 50 -0.82 -3.47 5.41
C TRP A 50 -1.04 -3.57 3.89
N GLY A 51 -1.43 -2.47 3.25
CA GLY A 51 -1.49 -2.38 1.78
C GLY A 51 -0.12 -2.60 1.11
N TYR A 52 0.96 -2.11 1.74
CA TYR A 52 2.33 -2.33 1.27
C TYR A 52 2.74 -3.81 1.36
N VAL A 53 2.47 -4.49 2.47
CA VAL A 53 2.74 -5.94 2.62
C VAL A 53 2.07 -6.76 1.53
N ILE A 54 0.80 -6.50 1.24
CA ILE A 54 0.06 -7.18 0.16
C ILE A 54 0.68 -6.89 -1.21
N THR A 55 1.22 -5.70 -1.40
CA THR A 55 1.88 -5.33 -2.65
C THR A 55 3.18 -6.12 -2.82
N LEU A 56 3.99 -6.24 -1.76
CA LEU A 56 5.21 -7.05 -1.77
C LEU A 56 4.91 -8.53 -2.06
N ASP A 57 3.90 -9.13 -1.42
CA ASP A 57 3.50 -10.51 -1.67
C ASP A 57 3.10 -10.75 -3.14
N ASN A 58 2.46 -9.77 -3.77
CA ASN A 58 2.08 -9.87 -5.19
C ASN A 58 3.27 -9.65 -6.12
N ILE A 59 4.21 -8.78 -5.76
CA ILE A 59 5.45 -8.59 -6.53
C ILE A 59 6.27 -9.88 -6.50
N ASP A 60 6.44 -10.51 -5.34
CA ASP A 60 7.21 -11.76 -5.19
C ASP A 60 6.66 -12.88 -6.10
N LYS A 61 5.34 -13.08 -6.07
CA LYS A 61 4.66 -14.05 -6.96
C LYS A 61 4.82 -13.72 -8.45
N ASN A 62 4.78 -12.44 -8.80
CA ASN A 62 4.94 -12.02 -10.18
C ASN A 62 6.39 -12.15 -10.66
N VAL A 63 7.36 -11.87 -9.80
CA VAL A 63 8.79 -12.01 -10.09
C VAL A 63 9.14 -13.49 -10.28
N ALA A 64 8.70 -14.38 -9.38
CA ALA A 64 8.94 -15.82 -9.51
C ALA A 64 8.42 -16.37 -10.85
N ARG A 65 7.19 -15.99 -11.24
CA ARG A 65 6.60 -16.37 -12.53
C ARG A 65 7.35 -15.78 -13.73
N ASN A 66 7.83 -14.54 -13.62
CA ASN A 66 8.61 -13.93 -14.70
C ASN A 66 9.99 -14.60 -14.84
N VAL A 67 10.59 -15.07 -13.73
CA VAL A 67 11.83 -15.86 -13.75
C VAL A 67 11.60 -17.21 -14.41
N GLU A 68 10.53 -17.93 -14.08
CA GLU A 68 10.17 -19.19 -14.76
C GLU A 68 9.94 -19.00 -16.27
N LEU A 69 9.26 -17.93 -16.67
CA LEU A 69 9.07 -17.62 -18.09
C LEU A 69 10.40 -17.32 -18.78
N MET A 70 11.31 -16.60 -18.13
CA MET A 70 12.64 -16.32 -18.66
C MET A 70 13.48 -17.60 -18.79
N GLU A 71 13.41 -18.51 -17.81
CA GLU A 71 14.07 -19.81 -17.85
C GLU A 71 13.51 -20.70 -18.97
N SER A 72 12.19 -20.69 -19.16
CA SER A 72 11.53 -21.38 -20.27
C SER A 72 11.94 -20.83 -21.64
N LEU A 73 12.05 -19.50 -21.76
CA LEU A 73 12.53 -18.84 -22.99
C LEU A 73 14.00 -19.17 -23.26
N LEU A 74 14.86 -19.13 -22.25
CA LEU A 74 16.27 -19.53 -22.37
C LEU A 74 16.40 -21.00 -22.78
N ASN A 75 15.62 -21.90 -22.19
CA ASN A 75 15.60 -23.31 -22.56
C ASN A 75 15.10 -23.54 -23.99
N THR A 76 14.11 -22.77 -24.43
CA THR A 76 13.59 -22.87 -25.80
C THR A 76 14.58 -22.34 -26.83
N MET A 77 15.27 -21.24 -26.53
CA MET A 77 16.35 -20.72 -27.37
C MET A 77 17.55 -21.67 -27.43
N GLY A 78 17.97 -22.25 -26.30
CA GLY A 78 19.07 -23.23 -26.26
C GLY A 78 18.77 -24.55 -26.97
N LYS A 79 17.48 -24.94 -27.07
CA LYS A 79 17.04 -26.09 -27.86
C LYS A 79 16.85 -25.77 -29.35
N GLY A 80 16.53 -24.53 -29.71
CA GLY A 80 16.41 -24.07 -31.10
C GLY A 80 17.76 -23.82 -31.80
N GLN A 81 18.87 -23.90 -31.07
CA GLN A 81 20.23 -23.66 -31.58
C GLN A 81 21.00 -24.95 -31.93
N LYS A 82 20.33 -26.12 -31.97
CA LYS A 82 20.87 -27.39 -32.50
C LYS A 82 20.31 -27.69 -33.89
#